data_AF-A0A7E5VSG3-F1
#
_entry.id   AF-A0A7E5VSG3-F1
#
_cell.length_a   1.000
_cell.length_b   1.000
_cell.length_c   1.000
_cell.angle_alpha   90.00
_cell.angle_beta   90.00
_cell.angle_gamma   90.00
#
_symmetry.space_group_name_H-M   'P 1'
#
loop_
_entity.id
_entity.type
_entity.pdbx_description
1 polymer ?
#
loop_
_entity_poly.entity_id
_entity_poly.type
_entity_poly.pdbx_seq_one_letter_code
_entity_poly.pdbx_strand_id
1 'polypeptide(L)'
;MPATAANDYLLKIKRDLFLKYAKKLNCTAIFTAETTNTLAINLLCNIAIGRGSQVQNDVGFCDIRDDQVKILRPMKDIGKEELDYYMKIKKLDPVFKKNVKSSSLQSAIASFVSDLQENFQSTISTVCKTADKIGDYDADKASRKCRICKSDLNKKNMKLSALEATNISKTVSFGNRHFKQDLEKNSELLSMLENDTQNMFPLIYKHLCYGCSRNHSEMSKPELLHIG
;
A
#
# COMPACT_ATOMS: atom_id res chain seq x y z
N MET A 1 3.71 18.32 -5.08
CA MET A 1 3.58 16.89 -4.68
C MET A 1 2.23 16.35 -5.13
N PRO A 2 2.17 15.29 -5.96
CA PRO A 2 0.92 14.68 -6.41
C PRO A 2 0.02 14.25 -5.25
N ALA A 3 -1.30 14.40 -5.39
CA ALA A 3 -2.26 14.13 -4.32
C ALA A 3 -2.20 12.68 -3.80
N THR A 4 -2.05 11.71 -4.70
CA THR A 4 -1.93 10.29 -4.35
C THR A 4 -0.71 10.01 -3.47
N ALA A 5 0.45 10.52 -3.88
CA ALA A 5 1.70 10.31 -3.17
C ALA A 5 1.71 11.07 -1.81
N ALA A 6 1.08 12.24 -1.76
CA ALA A 6 0.89 13.00 -0.53
C ALA A 6 0.02 12.27 0.51
N ASN A 7 -1.15 11.79 0.08
CA ASN A 7 -2.07 11.05 0.95
C ASN A 7 -1.44 9.75 1.46
N ASP A 8 -0.69 9.05 0.60
CA ASP A 8 0.01 7.83 0.99
C ASP A 8 1.08 8.09 2.06
N TYR A 9 1.97 9.06 1.84
CA TYR A 9 3.00 9.39 2.84
C TYR A 9 2.43 9.93 4.14
N LEU A 10 1.32 10.69 4.10
CA LEU A 10 0.66 11.14 5.32
C LEU A 10 0.27 9.96 6.22
N LEU A 11 -0.28 8.87 5.66
CA LEU A 11 -0.61 7.67 6.42
C LEU A 11 0.63 7.00 7.02
N LYS A 12 1.74 6.93 6.26
CA LYS A 12 2.98 6.30 6.75
C LYS A 12 3.67 7.14 7.83
N ILE A 13 3.69 8.46 7.67
CA ILE A 13 4.20 9.40 8.68
C ILE A 13 3.35 9.31 9.96
N LYS A 14 2.02 9.30 9.84
CA LYS A 14 1.12 9.16 10.99
C LYS A 14 1.41 7.88 11.78
N ARG A 15 1.58 6.75 11.07
CA ARG A 15 1.96 5.47 11.67
C ARG A 15 3.31 5.55 12.40
N ASP A 16 4.34 6.08 11.75
CA ASP A 16 5.68 6.21 12.35
C ASP A 16 5.66 7.12 13.58
N LEU A 17 4.88 8.21 13.55
CA LEU A 17 4.68 9.08 14.71
C LEU A 17 4.00 8.35 15.86
N PHE A 18 2.92 7.60 15.60
CA PHE A 18 2.26 6.81 16.64
C PHE A 18 3.22 5.82 17.31
N LEU A 19 4.01 5.09 16.53
CA LEU A 19 5.01 4.18 17.07
C LEU A 19 6.09 4.90 17.89
N LYS A 20 6.60 6.03 17.39
CA LYS A 20 7.62 6.83 18.08
C LYS A 20 7.12 7.31 19.45
N TYR A 21 5.90 7.83 19.52
CA TYR A 21 5.32 8.33 20.77
C TYR A 21 4.91 7.19 21.71
N ALA A 22 4.38 6.09 21.20
CA ALA A 22 4.06 4.91 22.01
C ALA A 22 5.31 4.38 22.72
N LYS A 23 6.45 4.28 22.02
CA LYS A 23 7.74 3.90 22.64
C LYS A 23 8.18 4.90 23.70
N LYS A 24 8.07 6.20 23.43
CA LYS A 24 8.41 7.25 24.40
C LYS A 24 7.55 7.19 25.67
N LEU A 25 6.31 6.74 25.55
CA LEU A 25 5.35 6.58 26.64
C LEU A 25 5.38 5.18 27.27
N ASN A 26 6.31 4.31 26.85
CA ASN A 26 6.41 2.90 27.27
C ASN A 26 5.13 2.08 27.03
N CYS A 27 4.37 2.42 25.98
CA CYS A 27 3.21 1.64 25.55
C CYS A 27 3.65 0.44 24.70
N THR A 28 3.04 -0.72 24.92
CA THR A 28 3.30 -1.94 24.14
C THR A 28 2.31 -2.14 22.99
N ALA A 29 1.19 -1.41 23.01
CA ALA A 29 0.14 -1.50 22.00
C ALA A 29 -0.49 -0.13 21.69
N ILE A 30 -0.94 0.02 20.44
CA ILE A 30 -1.72 1.16 19.95
C ILE A 30 -3.02 0.61 19.38
N PHE A 31 -4.17 1.17 19.77
CA PHE A 31 -5.46 0.82 19.18
C PHE A 31 -5.83 1.83 18.10
N THR A 32 -6.16 1.35 16.91
CA THR A 32 -6.68 2.18 15.80
C THR A 32 -8.14 1.86 15.53
N ALA A 33 -8.88 2.87 15.08
CA ALA A 33 -10.32 2.79 14.81
C ALA A 33 -10.61 2.51 13.32
N GLU A 34 -9.78 1.69 12.67
CA GLU A 34 -9.97 1.33 11.27
C GLU A 34 -11.13 0.33 11.15
N THR A 35 -12.20 0.74 10.46
CA THR A 35 -13.36 -0.09 10.14
C THR A 35 -13.09 -1.03 8.96
N THR A 36 -13.96 -2.01 8.72
CA THR A 36 -13.91 -2.89 7.53
C THR A 36 -13.75 -2.09 6.24
N ASN A 37 -14.49 -0.98 6.13
CA ASN A 37 -14.45 -0.06 5.00
C ASN A 37 -13.10 0.65 4.87
N THR A 38 -12.59 1.17 5.98
CA THR A 38 -11.30 1.86 6.00
C THR A 38 -10.18 0.92 5.58
N LEU A 39 -10.23 -0.33 6.04
CA LEU A 39 -9.27 -1.37 5.65
C LEU A 39 -9.38 -1.75 4.18
N ALA A 40 -10.59 -1.91 3.64
CA ALA A 40 -10.79 -2.18 2.22
C ALA A 40 -10.24 -1.06 1.32
N ILE A 41 -10.50 0.21 1.67
CA ILE A 41 -9.95 1.36 0.95
C ILE A 41 -8.42 1.35 0.99
N ASN A 42 -7.84 1.20 2.19
CA ASN A 42 -6.38 1.17 2.37
C ASN A 42 -5.73 -0.01 1.63
N LEU A 43 -6.38 -1.17 1.63
CA LEU A 43 -5.95 -2.37 0.91
C LEU A 43 -5.88 -2.12 -0.59
N LEU A 44 -6.99 -1.70 -1.20
CA LEU A 44 -7.07 -1.47 -2.64
C LEU A 44 -6.10 -0.36 -3.07
N CYS A 45 -5.95 0.69 -2.26
CA CYS A 45 -4.95 1.74 -2.51
C CYS A 45 -3.52 1.19 -2.51
N ASN A 46 -3.17 0.38 -1.51
CA ASN A 46 -1.84 -0.22 -1.43
C ASN A 46 -1.56 -1.18 -2.60
N ILE A 47 -2.55 -1.97 -3.02
CA ILE A 47 -2.43 -2.85 -4.19
C ILE A 47 -2.20 -2.00 -5.46
N ALA A 48 -3.00 -0.97 -5.69
CA ALA A 48 -2.89 -0.11 -6.87
C ALA A 48 -1.56 0.66 -6.95
N ILE A 49 -0.90 0.92 -5.82
CA ILE A 49 0.43 1.55 -5.76
C ILE A 49 1.57 0.50 -5.86
N GLY A 50 1.25 -0.79 -5.88
CA GLY A 50 2.21 -1.89 -6.03
C GLY A 50 2.80 -2.38 -4.71
N ARG A 51 2.01 -2.39 -3.63
CA ARG A 51 2.34 -2.99 -2.33
C ARG A 51 1.56 -4.28 -2.05
N GLY A 52 1.34 -5.10 -3.07
CA GLY A 52 0.61 -6.37 -2.95
C GLY A 52 1.26 -7.39 -2.00
N SER A 53 2.59 -7.38 -1.86
CA SER A 53 3.30 -8.30 -0.95
C SER A 53 3.13 -7.98 0.54
N GLN A 54 2.46 -6.87 0.87
CA GLN A 54 2.37 -6.33 2.24
C GLN A 54 0.94 -6.39 2.78
N VAL A 55 0.03 -6.97 2.00
CA VAL A 55 -1.42 -6.97 2.21
C VAL A 55 -1.80 -7.48 3.61
N GLN A 56 -1.24 -8.61 4.04
CA GLN A 56 -1.51 -9.20 5.36
C GLN A 56 -1.33 -8.22 6.54
N ASN A 57 -0.27 -7.40 6.53
CA ASN A 57 0.01 -6.45 7.61
C ASN A 57 -0.92 -5.22 7.58
N ASP A 58 -1.50 -4.94 6.42
CA ASP A 58 -2.37 -3.80 6.19
C ASP A 58 -3.84 -4.10 6.51
N VAL A 59 -4.30 -5.36 6.40
CA VAL A 59 -5.68 -5.77 6.72
C VAL A 59 -5.82 -6.62 7.99
N GLY A 60 -4.73 -7.22 8.49
CA GLY A 60 -4.77 -8.07 9.68
C GLY A 60 -5.24 -7.34 10.94
N PHE A 61 -5.71 -8.11 11.94
CA PHE A 61 -6.08 -7.55 13.24
C PHE A 61 -4.90 -6.83 13.93
N CYS A 62 -3.69 -7.36 13.75
CA CYS A 62 -2.47 -6.85 14.34
C CYS A 62 -1.43 -6.53 13.25
N ASP A 63 -0.85 -5.33 13.29
CA ASP A 63 0.36 -4.98 12.56
C ASP A 63 1.57 -5.18 13.48
N ILE A 64 2.40 -6.16 13.12
CA ILE A 64 3.60 -6.60 13.86
C ILE A 64 4.91 -6.17 13.20
N ARG A 65 4.88 -5.18 12.30
CA ARG A 65 6.09 -4.69 11.62
C ARG A 65 7.11 -4.04 12.58
N ASP A 66 6.68 -3.62 13.77
CA ASP A 66 7.55 -3.10 14.83
C ASP A 66 7.70 -4.14 15.95
N ASP A 67 8.93 -4.36 16.40
CA ASP A 67 9.25 -5.46 17.32
C ASP A 67 8.89 -5.13 18.79
N GLN A 68 8.65 -3.86 19.12
CA GLN A 68 8.35 -3.42 20.49
C GLN A 68 6.88 -3.03 20.68
N VAL A 69 6.26 -2.42 19.66
CA VAL A 69 4.90 -1.88 19.75
C VAL A 69 4.01 -2.47 18.68
N LYS A 70 2.90 -3.07 19.09
CA LYS A 70 1.89 -3.64 18.17
C LYS A 70 0.79 -2.62 17.87
N ILE A 71 0.32 -2.56 16.64
CA ILE A 71 -0.89 -1.79 16.30
C ILE A 71 -2.05 -2.76 16.15
N LEU A 72 -3.11 -2.57 16.93
CA LEU A 72 -4.29 -3.44 16.98
C LEU A 72 -5.52 -2.72 16.44
N ARG A 73 -6.34 -3.46 15.69
CA ARG A 73 -7.50 -2.95 14.96
C ARG A 73 -8.80 -3.58 15.46
N PRO A 74 -9.28 -3.21 16.67
CA PRO A 74 -10.48 -3.80 17.27
C PRO A 74 -11.75 -3.60 16.44
N MET A 75 -11.80 -2.57 15.58
CA MET A 75 -12.96 -2.26 14.75
C MET A 75 -12.90 -2.90 13.35
N LYS A 76 -11.93 -3.78 13.10
CA LYS A 76 -11.68 -4.37 11.77
C LYS A 76 -12.93 -5.00 11.13
N ASP A 77 -13.76 -5.64 11.94
CA ASP A 77 -14.95 -6.35 11.49
C ASP A 77 -16.24 -5.54 11.66
N ILE A 78 -16.13 -4.26 12.07
CA ILE A 78 -17.25 -3.34 12.22
C ILE A 78 -17.36 -2.49 10.95
N GLY A 79 -18.52 -2.56 10.30
CA GLY A 79 -18.84 -1.74 9.13
C GLY A 79 -19.10 -0.28 9.49
N LYS A 80 -18.98 0.61 8.50
CA LYS A 80 -19.28 2.03 8.69
C LYS A 80 -20.75 2.27 9.09
N GLU A 81 -21.69 1.58 8.47
CA GLU A 81 -23.12 1.69 8.80
C GLU A 81 -23.39 1.30 10.26
N GLU A 82 -22.83 0.17 10.72
CA GLU A 82 -22.97 -0.29 12.10
C GLU A 82 -22.41 0.72 13.10
N LEU A 83 -21.25 1.30 12.78
CA LEU A 83 -20.65 2.37 13.58
C LEU A 83 -21.55 3.61 13.62
N ASP A 84 -22.12 4.01 12.48
CA ASP A 84 -23.03 5.15 12.39
C ASP A 84 -24.31 4.92 13.21
N TYR A 85 -24.88 3.71 13.19
CA TYR A 85 -25.99 3.33 14.06
C TYR A 85 -25.61 3.34 15.54
N TYR A 86 -24.44 2.79 15.88
CA TYR A 86 -23.94 2.79 17.26
C TYR A 86 -23.80 4.22 17.80
N MET A 87 -23.21 5.12 17.02
CA MET A 87 -23.06 6.53 17.39
C MET A 87 -24.42 7.20 17.62
N LYS A 88 -25.42 6.94 16.75
CA LYS A 88 -26.78 7.45 16.93
C LYS A 88 -27.43 6.94 18.21
N ILE A 89 -27.36 5.63 18.48
CA ILE A 89 -27.94 5.01 19.68
C ILE A 89 -27.29 5.57 20.95
N LYS A 90 -25.97 5.74 20.93
CA LYS A 90 -25.19 6.28 22.06
C LYS A 90 -25.18 7.81 22.13
N LYS A 91 -25.85 8.48 21.20
CA LYS A 91 -25.91 9.96 21.11
C LYS A 91 -24.51 10.60 21.13
N LEU A 92 -23.57 10.00 20.40
CA LEU A 92 -22.21 10.51 20.24
C LEU A 92 -22.17 11.50 19.08
N ASP A 93 -21.51 12.64 19.29
CA ASP A 93 -21.32 13.67 18.26
C ASP A 93 -19.83 13.76 17.86
N PRO A 94 -19.41 13.04 16.80
CA PRO A 94 -18.02 13.03 16.37
C PRO A 94 -17.65 14.28 15.56
N VAL A 95 -16.45 14.82 15.82
CA VAL A 95 -15.90 15.91 15.00
C VAL A 95 -15.34 15.36 13.69
N PHE A 96 -16.03 15.59 12.57
CA PHE A 96 -15.57 15.21 11.25
C PHE A 96 -14.62 16.27 10.66
N LYS A 97 -13.36 15.90 10.40
CA LYS A 97 -12.43 16.68 9.57
C LYS A 97 -12.06 15.91 8.31
N LYS A 98 -12.55 16.36 7.15
CA LYS A 98 -12.23 15.75 5.85
C LYS A 98 -10.83 16.20 5.42
N ASN A 99 -9.81 15.39 5.72
CA ASN A 99 -8.41 15.70 5.43
C ASN A 99 -7.87 15.04 4.15
N VAL A 100 -8.71 14.41 3.33
CA VAL A 100 -8.29 13.81 2.06
C VAL A 100 -8.29 14.88 0.99
N LYS A 101 -7.12 15.14 0.38
CA LYS A 101 -7.03 16.03 -0.79
C LYS A 101 -7.95 15.51 -1.90
N SER A 102 -8.75 16.40 -2.49
CA SER A 102 -9.58 16.11 -3.65
C SER A 102 -8.73 15.58 -4.81
N SER A 103 -9.36 14.77 -5.70
CA SER A 103 -8.75 14.18 -6.90
C SER A 103 -7.48 13.33 -6.70
N SER A 104 -7.53 12.38 -5.76
CA SER A 104 -6.49 11.36 -5.56
C SER A 104 -6.98 9.94 -5.84
N LEU A 105 -6.04 9.00 -6.01
CA LEU A 105 -6.36 7.56 -6.08
C LEU A 105 -7.16 7.11 -4.86
N GLN A 106 -6.81 7.61 -3.68
CA GLN A 106 -7.51 7.30 -2.44
C GLN A 106 -8.97 7.78 -2.46
N SER A 107 -9.25 8.96 -3.03
CA SER A 107 -10.62 9.42 -3.18
C SER A 107 -11.41 8.60 -4.20
N ALA A 108 -10.78 8.21 -5.32
CA ALA A 108 -11.45 7.38 -6.34
C ALA A 108 -11.79 5.98 -5.79
N ILE A 109 -10.85 5.36 -5.06
CA ILE A 109 -11.07 4.07 -4.41
C ILE A 109 -12.09 4.20 -3.27
N ALA A 110 -12.07 5.29 -2.51
CA ALA A 110 -13.08 5.53 -1.48
C ALA A 110 -14.49 5.58 -2.06
N SER A 111 -14.69 6.30 -3.17
CA SER A 111 -15.97 6.31 -3.91
C SER A 111 -16.35 4.91 -4.38
N PHE A 112 -15.44 4.20 -5.05
CA PHE A 112 -15.69 2.84 -5.51
C PHE A 112 -16.11 1.88 -4.38
N VAL A 113 -15.44 1.95 -3.22
CA VAL A 113 -15.79 1.12 -2.06
C VAL A 113 -17.14 1.51 -1.48
N SER A 114 -17.46 2.81 -1.43
CA SER A 114 -18.79 3.27 -1.02
C SER A 114 -19.88 2.75 -1.95
N ASP A 115 -19.69 2.85 -3.27
CA ASP A 115 -20.65 2.37 -4.26
C ASP A 115 -20.82 0.84 -4.17
N LEU A 116 -19.73 0.09 -3.94
CA LEU A 116 -19.79 -1.35 -3.68
C LEU A 116 -20.55 -1.69 -2.40
N GLN A 117 -20.45 -0.87 -1.36
CA GLN A 117 -21.17 -1.11 -0.11
C GLN A 117 -22.68 -1.03 -0.32
N GLU A 118 -23.12 0.03 -1.00
CA GLU A 118 -24.55 0.30 -1.22
C GLU A 118 -25.20 -0.81 -2.05
N ASN A 119 -24.49 -1.32 -3.05
CA ASN A 119 -25.04 -2.32 -3.98
C ASN A 119 -24.74 -3.77 -3.56
N PHE A 120 -23.65 -4.01 -2.83
CA PHE A 120 -23.15 -5.36 -2.51
C PHE A 120 -22.41 -5.42 -1.15
N GLN A 121 -23.13 -5.20 -0.06
CA GLN A 121 -22.58 -5.12 1.31
C GLN A 121 -21.58 -6.24 1.69
N SER A 122 -21.83 -7.49 1.26
CA SER A 122 -20.95 -8.63 1.56
C SER A 122 -19.60 -8.61 0.82
N THR A 123 -19.46 -7.81 -0.23
CA THR A 123 -18.25 -7.74 -1.08
C THR A 123 -17.07 -7.17 -0.31
N ILE A 124 -17.29 -6.13 0.50
CA ILE A 124 -16.21 -5.44 1.23
C ILE A 124 -15.56 -6.39 2.25
N SER A 125 -16.38 -7.12 3.02
CA SER A 125 -15.88 -8.13 3.94
C SER A 125 -15.14 -9.26 3.20
N THR A 126 -15.66 -9.68 2.04
CA THR A 126 -15.04 -10.71 1.21
C THR A 126 -13.68 -10.30 0.68
N VAL A 127 -13.52 -9.05 0.23
CA VAL A 127 -12.25 -8.47 -0.21
C VAL A 127 -11.22 -8.50 0.93
N CYS A 128 -11.58 -8.01 2.12
CA CYS A 128 -10.69 -8.04 3.28
C CYS A 128 -10.31 -9.47 3.72
N LYS A 129 -11.28 -10.40 3.76
CA LYS A 129 -11.02 -11.81 4.10
C LYS A 129 -10.15 -12.53 3.07
N THR A 130 -10.31 -12.19 1.80
CA THR A 130 -9.46 -12.72 0.72
C THR A 130 -8.04 -12.18 0.87
N ALA A 131 -7.91 -10.88 1.14
CA ALA A 131 -6.63 -10.25 1.42
C ALA A 131 -5.93 -10.85 2.66
N ASP A 132 -6.66 -11.17 3.74
CA ASP A 132 -6.09 -11.84 4.92
C ASP A 132 -5.48 -13.21 4.59
N LYS A 133 -6.00 -13.92 3.58
CA LYS A 133 -5.47 -15.20 3.10
C LYS A 133 -4.28 -15.03 2.16
N ILE A 134 -4.09 -13.84 1.60
CA ILE A 134 -3.01 -13.50 0.67
C ILE A 134 -1.86 -12.92 1.49
N GLY A 135 -1.01 -13.80 2.03
CA GLY A 135 0.16 -13.43 2.81
C GLY A 135 1.14 -14.58 2.85
N ASP A 136 2.43 -14.28 2.70
CA ASP A 136 3.49 -15.24 2.99
C ASP A 136 3.73 -15.19 4.49
N TYR A 137 3.31 -16.23 5.22
CA TYR A 137 3.47 -16.34 6.68
C TYR A 137 4.94 -16.56 7.07
N ASP A 138 5.81 -16.88 6.11
CA ASP A 138 7.25 -17.00 6.31
C ASP A 138 7.91 -15.61 6.29
N ALA A 139 7.59 -14.83 7.33
CA ALA A 139 8.30 -13.61 7.67
C ALA A 139 9.70 -13.96 8.17
N ASP A 140 10.65 -13.98 7.24
CA ASP A 140 12.05 -14.14 7.59
C ASP A 140 12.49 -12.90 8.41
N LYS A 141 12.72 -13.08 9.72
CA LYS A 141 12.99 -11.98 10.66
C LYS A 141 14.26 -11.19 10.31
N ALA A 142 15.11 -11.73 9.44
CA ALA A 142 16.33 -11.10 8.96
C ALA A 142 16.14 -10.19 7.72
N SER A 143 14.92 -10.03 7.20
CA SER A 143 14.70 -9.22 6.01
C SER A 143 14.87 -7.72 6.26
N ARG A 144 15.47 -7.00 5.30
CA ARG A 144 15.60 -5.53 5.36
C ARG A 144 14.23 -4.88 5.28
N LYS A 145 13.96 -3.86 6.10
CA LYS A 145 12.68 -3.12 6.10
C LYS A 145 12.77 -1.83 5.27
N CYS A 146 11.67 -1.47 4.60
CA CYS A 146 11.53 -0.21 3.88
C CYS A 146 11.63 0.98 4.85
N ARG A 147 12.43 2.00 4.50
CA ARG A 147 12.64 3.16 5.39
C ARG A 147 11.36 3.97 5.66
N ILE A 148 10.41 3.97 4.72
CA ILE A 148 9.17 4.74 4.79
C ILE A 148 8.01 3.92 5.36
N CYS A 149 7.63 2.80 4.73
CA CYS A 149 6.46 2.03 5.16
C CYS A 149 6.77 0.92 6.17
N LYS A 150 8.06 0.70 6.51
CA LYS A 150 8.57 -0.35 7.41
C LYS A 150 8.28 -1.79 7.01
N SER A 151 7.64 -2.01 5.88
CA SER A 151 7.38 -3.34 5.36
C SER A 151 8.64 -3.97 4.77
N ASP A 152 8.64 -5.30 4.67
CA ASP A 152 9.80 -6.07 4.24
C ASP A 152 10.17 -5.82 2.78
N LEU A 153 11.47 -5.66 2.55
CA LEU A 153 12.13 -5.60 1.25
C LEU A 153 12.60 -7.02 0.90
N ASN A 154 11.67 -7.98 0.88
CA ASN A 154 12.03 -9.36 0.66
C ASN A 154 12.63 -9.52 -0.75
N LYS A 155 13.89 -9.98 -0.83
CA LYS A 155 14.58 -10.33 -2.08
C LYS A 155 14.48 -11.84 -2.34
N LYS A 156 13.34 -12.47 -2.04
CA LYS A 156 13.11 -13.81 -2.62
C LYS A 156 13.11 -13.61 -4.15
N ASN A 157 13.79 -14.49 -4.90
CA ASN A 157 13.88 -14.49 -6.36
C ASN A 157 12.48 -14.65 -6.99
N MET A 158 11.67 -13.61 -6.85
CA MET A 158 10.27 -13.60 -7.20
C MET A 158 10.23 -13.17 -8.65
N LYS A 159 10.21 -14.16 -9.55
CA LYS A 159 10.21 -14.01 -11.02
C LYS A 159 9.05 -13.15 -11.59
N LEU A 160 8.18 -12.59 -10.73
CA LEU A 160 6.93 -11.90 -11.05
C LEU A 160 6.62 -10.76 -10.05
N SER A 161 7.54 -9.81 -9.93
CA SER A 161 7.43 -8.61 -9.09
C SER A 161 6.82 -7.42 -9.83
N ALA A 162 6.29 -6.46 -9.06
CA ALA A 162 5.80 -5.19 -9.63
C ALA A 162 6.89 -4.39 -10.36
N LEU A 163 8.17 -4.56 -9.95
CA LEU A 163 9.30 -3.96 -10.64
C LEU A 163 9.51 -4.58 -12.02
N GLU A 164 9.55 -5.91 -12.11
CA GLU A 164 9.71 -6.61 -13.39
C GLU A 164 8.57 -6.29 -14.34
N ALA A 165 7.31 -6.32 -13.85
CA ALA A 165 6.15 -5.93 -14.64
C ALA A 165 6.29 -4.52 -15.23
N THR A 166 6.80 -3.57 -14.43
CA THR A 166 7.03 -2.18 -14.88
C THR A 166 8.14 -2.09 -15.92
N ASN A 167 9.24 -2.83 -15.73
CA ASN A 167 10.35 -2.88 -16.69
C ASN A 167 9.90 -3.51 -18.02
N ILE A 168 9.07 -4.55 -17.97
CA ILE A 168 8.45 -5.16 -19.16
C ILE A 168 7.55 -4.13 -19.87
N SER A 169 6.61 -3.50 -19.16
CA SER A 169 5.74 -2.47 -19.74
C SER A 169 6.54 -1.35 -20.39
N LYS A 170 7.60 -0.86 -19.72
CA LYS A 170 8.53 0.14 -20.26
C LYS A 170 9.13 -0.33 -21.60
N THR A 171 9.69 -1.55 -21.62
CA THR A 171 10.33 -2.12 -22.81
C THR A 171 9.37 -2.24 -23.98
N VAL A 172 8.15 -2.71 -23.73
CA VAL A 172 7.08 -2.81 -24.74
C VAL A 172 6.67 -1.43 -25.26
N SER A 173 6.47 -0.44 -24.38
CA SER A 173 6.07 0.91 -24.77
C SER A 173 7.12 1.65 -25.60
N PHE A 174 8.41 1.38 -25.40
CA PHE A 174 9.49 1.96 -26.21
C PHE A 174 9.65 1.28 -27.60
N GLY A 175 8.76 0.36 -27.96
CA GLY A 175 8.60 -0.06 -29.35
C GLY A 175 9.73 -0.94 -29.90
N ASN A 176 10.41 -1.70 -29.05
CA ASN A 176 11.44 -2.61 -29.50
C ASN A 176 10.81 -3.78 -30.29
N ARG A 177 10.80 -3.69 -31.64
CA ARG A 177 10.15 -4.68 -32.53
C ARG A 177 10.71 -6.10 -32.36
N HIS A 178 11.94 -6.23 -31.85
CA HIS A 178 12.58 -7.51 -31.51
C HIS A 178 11.95 -8.21 -30.29
N PHE A 179 11.37 -7.47 -29.34
CA PHE A 179 10.82 -8.04 -28.11
C PHE A 179 9.65 -9.02 -28.35
N LYS A 180 8.88 -8.82 -29.43
CA LYS A 180 7.81 -9.76 -29.82
C LYS A 180 8.35 -11.13 -30.27
N GLN A 181 9.54 -11.18 -30.87
CA GLN A 181 10.17 -12.42 -31.33
C GLN A 181 10.94 -13.13 -30.21
N ASP A 182 11.46 -12.38 -29.24
CA ASP A 182 12.27 -12.93 -28.15
C ASP A 182 11.43 -13.45 -26.96
N LEU A 183 10.21 -12.93 -26.75
CA LEU A 183 9.30 -13.38 -25.69
C LEU A 183 8.82 -14.83 -25.90
N GLU A 184 8.72 -15.29 -27.15
CA GLU A 184 8.31 -16.65 -27.48
C GLU A 184 9.45 -17.68 -27.37
N LYS A 185 10.71 -17.24 -27.23
CA LYS A 185 11.86 -18.15 -27.35
C LYS A 185 12.80 -18.26 -26.15
N ASN A 186 12.85 -17.32 -25.20
CA ASN A 186 13.92 -17.35 -24.19
C ASN A 186 13.48 -17.09 -22.74
N SER A 187 13.80 -18.06 -21.87
CA SER A 187 13.79 -17.90 -20.41
C SER A 187 14.93 -17.00 -19.88
N GLU A 188 15.88 -16.65 -20.76
CA GLU A 188 17.09 -15.88 -20.42
C GLU A 188 16.91 -14.35 -20.45
N LEU A 189 15.78 -13.83 -20.94
CA LEU A 189 15.50 -12.38 -21.01
C LEU A 189 15.54 -11.68 -19.64
N LEU A 190 15.25 -12.42 -18.57
CA LEU A 190 15.33 -11.96 -17.18
C LEU A 190 16.77 -11.57 -16.77
N SER A 191 17.79 -12.29 -17.25
CA SER A 191 19.19 -12.01 -16.93
C SER A 191 19.73 -10.75 -17.64
N MET A 192 19.14 -10.35 -18.76
CA MET A 192 19.53 -9.13 -19.47
C MET A 192 18.95 -7.86 -18.84
N LEU A 193 17.81 -7.95 -18.15
CA LEU A 193 17.16 -6.84 -17.45
C LEU A 193 17.87 -6.47 -16.13
N GLU A 194 18.71 -7.34 -15.58
CA GLU A 194 19.49 -7.08 -14.37
C GLU A 194 20.72 -6.18 -14.63
N ASN A 195 21.22 -6.15 -15.87
CA ASN A 195 22.43 -5.42 -16.25
C ASN A 195 22.19 -3.98 -16.73
N ASP A 196 20.95 -3.55 -16.91
CA ASP A 196 20.65 -2.18 -17.35
C ASP A 196 20.69 -1.20 -16.15
N THR A 197 21.88 -0.65 -15.93
CA THR A 197 22.26 0.25 -14.81
C THR A 197 21.53 1.60 -14.74
N GLN A 198 20.47 1.85 -15.54
CA GLN A 198 19.53 2.94 -15.33
C GLN A 198 18.20 2.44 -14.75
N ASN A 199 18.27 1.88 -13.53
CA ASN A 199 17.09 1.51 -12.77
C ASN A 199 16.18 2.74 -12.59
N MET A 200 14.96 2.68 -13.14
CA MET A 200 13.89 3.69 -13.02
C MET A 200 13.66 4.14 -11.57
N PHE A 201 14.00 3.28 -10.61
CA PHE A 201 13.94 3.53 -9.18
C PHE A 201 15.30 3.25 -8.51
N PRO A 202 16.18 4.25 -8.34
CA PRO A 202 17.55 4.02 -7.86
C PRO A 202 17.65 3.51 -6.41
N LEU A 203 16.60 3.71 -5.61
CA LEU A 203 16.54 3.34 -4.19
C LEU A 203 15.77 2.04 -3.92
N ILE A 204 15.21 1.41 -4.96
CA ILE A 204 14.36 0.22 -4.81
C ILE A 204 15.18 -0.97 -4.27
N TYR A 205 14.61 -1.68 -3.29
CA TYR A 205 15.24 -2.80 -2.57
C TYR A 205 16.56 -2.49 -1.84
N LYS A 206 17.12 -1.28 -1.98
CA LYS A 206 18.22 -0.74 -1.16
C LYS A 206 17.67 -0.13 0.12
N HIS A 207 16.69 0.78 -0.02
CA HIS A 207 16.09 1.50 1.10
C HIS A 207 14.56 1.56 1.04
N LEU A 208 13.98 1.43 -0.15
CA LEU A 208 12.56 1.63 -0.39
C LEU A 208 11.92 0.42 -1.09
N CYS A 209 10.66 0.12 -0.74
CA CYS A 209 9.85 -0.84 -1.49
C CYS A 209 9.38 -0.23 -2.81
N TYR A 210 8.89 -1.04 -3.75
CA TYR A 210 8.39 -0.58 -5.05
C TYR A 210 7.45 0.64 -4.94
N GLY A 211 6.37 0.54 -4.15
CA GLY A 211 5.41 1.63 -4.00
C GLY A 211 6.00 2.91 -3.38
N CYS A 212 6.92 2.78 -2.43
CA CYS A 212 7.62 3.95 -1.85
C CYS A 212 8.62 4.55 -2.83
N SER A 213 9.34 3.73 -3.60
CA SER A 213 10.27 4.19 -4.64
C SER A 213 9.54 4.95 -5.75
N ARG A 214 8.39 4.43 -6.19
CA ARG A 214 7.51 5.08 -7.16
C ARG A 214 7.06 6.44 -6.65
N ASN A 215 6.46 6.49 -5.46
CA ASN A 215 5.99 7.74 -4.87
C ASN A 215 7.14 8.74 -4.66
N HIS A 216 8.33 8.26 -4.31
CA HIS A 216 9.52 9.11 -4.19
C HIS A 216 9.95 9.69 -5.56
N SER A 217 10.00 8.87 -6.61
CA SER A 217 10.32 9.32 -7.97
C SER A 217 9.31 10.35 -8.49
N GLU A 218 8.02 10.15 -8.24
CA GLU A 218 6.96 11.11 -8.61
C GLU A 218 7.11 12.46 -7.89
N MET A 219 7.79 12.50 -6.74
CA MET A 219 8.07 13.74 -6.01
C MET A 219 9.37 14.42 -6.44
N SER A 220 10.36 13.64 -6.86
CA SER A 220 11.66 14.15 -7.31
C SER A 220 11.61 14.72 -8.73
N LYS A 221 10.54 14.45 -9.49
CA LYS A 221 10.31 15.13 -10.77
C LYS A 221 10.01 16.60 -10.50
N PRO A 222 10.78 17.55 -11.10
CA PRO A 222 10.39 18.95 -11.13
C PRO A 222 8.98 19.02 -11.70
N GLU A 223 8.17 19.94 -11.19
CA GLU A 223 6.81 20.19 -11.68
C GLU A 223 6.81 20.18 -13.21
N LEU A 224 5.99 19.29 -13.80
CA LEU A 224 5.55 19.48 -15.19
C LEU A 224 4.65 20.72 -15.17
N LEU A 225 5.29 21.89 -15.07
CA LEU A 225 4.74 23.18 -15.41
C LEU A 225 4.46 23.12 -16.91
N HIS A 226 3.19 23.30 -17.24
CA HIS A 226 2.65 23.56 -18.58
C HIS A 226 2.82 22.44 -19.61
N ILE A 227 1.74 21.69 -19.81
CA ILE A 227 1.28 21.39 -21.17
C ILE A 227 -0.15 21.92 -21.21
N GLY A 228 -0.33 23.00 -21.97
CA GLY A 228 -1.62 23.63 -22.24
C GLY A 228 -2.50 22.81 -23.17
#